data_AF-C2BGL4-F1
#
_entry.id   AF-C2BGL4-F1
#
_cell.length_a   1.000
_cell.length_b   1.000
_cell.length_c   1.000
_cell.angle_alpha   90.00
_cell.angle_beta   90.00
_cell.angle_gamma   90.00
#
_symmetry.space_group_name_H-M   'P 1'
#
loop_
_entity.id
_entity.type
_entity.pdbx_description
1 polymer ?
#
loop_
_entity_poly.entity_id
_entity_poly.type
_entity_poly.pdbx_seq_one_letter_code
_entity_poly.pdbx_strand_id
1 'polypeptide(L)'
;MDNRKRNNQLKIYLTDEEKEIFEKKMKLANCKTMSHFLRKCVLEKEIYVVDLEPFRNLQWLLSNATNNINQIAKATNTTGVIYKNEIESMNN
;
A
#
# COMPACT_ATOMS: atom_id res chain seq x y z
N MET A 1 -10.98 25.71 -34.74
CA MET A 1 -10.01 25.67 -33.61
C MET A 1 -10.27 26.77 -32.58
N ASP A 2 -11.21 27.68 -32.85
CA ASP A 2 -11.59 28.74 -31.91
C ASP A 2 -12.67 28.32 -30.91
N ASN A 3 -12.55 28.86 -29.69
CA ASN A 3 -13.43 28.69 -28.52
C ASN A 3 -13.40 27.33 -27.81
N ARG A 4 -12.23 26.71 -27.64
CA ARG A 4 -12.09 25.59 -26.70
C ARG A 4 -12.08 26.11 -25.26
N LYS A 5 -12.86 25.47 -24.37
CA LYS A 5 -12.76 25.70 -22.91
C LYS A 5 -11.43 25.21 -22.33
N ARG A 6 -10.78 24.24 -22.99
CA ARG A 6 -9.57 23.57 -22.52
C ARG A 6 -8.45 23.74 -23.55
N ASN A 7 -7.61 24.75 -23.31
CA ASN A 7 -6.59 25.21 -24.26
C ASN A 7 -5.22 24.56 -24.03
N ASN A 8 -4.98 24.01 -22.85
CA ASN A 8 -3.69 23.42 -22.48
C ASN A 8 -3.64 21.95 -22.91
N GLN A 9 -2.58 21.56 -23.63
CA GLN A 9 -2.32 20.19 -24.03
C GLN A 9 -1.36 19.51 -23.04
N LEU A 10 -1.67 18.27 -22.69
CA LEU A 10 -0.78 17.37 -21.93
C LEU A 10 -0.39 16.21 -22.84
N LYS A 11 0.92 15.95 -22.99
CA LYS A 11 1.46 14.82 -23.75
C LYS A 11 2.25 13.92 -22.81
N ILE A 12 1.95 12.63 -22.84
CA ILE A 12 2.61 11.60 -22.04
C ILE A 12 3.04 10.51 -23.02
N TYR A 13 4.29 10.08 -22.92
CA TYR A 13 4.80 8.93 -23.66
C TYR A 13 4.70 7.70 -22.75
N LEU A 14 4.26 6.58 -23.33
CA LEU A 14 4.04 5.33 -22.64
C LEU A 14 4.70 4.21 -23.45
N THR A 15 5.15 3.16 -22.77
CA THR A 15 5.44 1.88 -23.41
C THR A 15 4.13 1.22 -23.88
N ASP A 16 4.23 0.19 -24.71
CA ASP A 16 3.05 -0.55 -25.16
C ASP A 16 2.29 -1.20 -23.98
N GLU A 17 3.03 -1.73 -22.99
CA GLU A 17 2.46 -2.31 -21.77
C GLU A 17 1.73 -1.26 -20.93
N GLU A 18 2.34 -0.10 -20.70
CA GLU A 18 1.72 0.99 -19.95
C GLU A 18 0.45 1.48 -20.64
N LYS A 19 0.47 1.58 -21.98
CA LYS A 19 -0.70 1.97 -22.76
C LYS A 19 -1.84 0.98 -22.61
N GLU A 20 -1.56 -0.33 -22.65
CA GLU A 20 -2.58 -1.37 -22.43
C GLU A 20 -3.23 -1.24 -21.04
N ILE A 21 -2.41 -1.00 -20.01
CA ILE A 21 -2.90 -0.78 -18.64
C ILE A 21 -3.81 0.45 -18.57
N PHE A 22 -3.44 1.56 -19.20
CA PHE A 22 -4.25 2.77 -19.25
C PHE A 22 -5.59 2.50 -19.93
N GLU A 23 -5.60 1.83 -21.08
CA GLU A 23 -6.82 1.51 -21.83
C GLU A 23 -7.74 0.56 -21.04
N LYS A 24 -7.19 -0.45 -20.38
CA LYS A 24 -7.95 -1.36 -19.52
C LYS A 24 -8.59 -0.62 -18.35
N LYS A 25 -7.84 0.23 -17.65
CA LYS A 25 -8.36 1.03 -16.53
C LYS A 25 -9.42 2.05 -16.99
N MET A 26 -9.24 2.67 -18.15
CA MET A 26 -10.22 3.57 -18.76
C MET A 26 -11.55 2.86 -19.02
N LYS A 27 -11.51 1.64 -19.59
CA LYS A 27 -12.70 0.81 -19.85
C LYS A 27 -13.39 0.43 -18.54
N LEU A 28 -12.63 0.00 -17.52
CA LEU A 28 -13.18 -0.34 -16.20
C LEU A 28 -13.85 0.85 -15.52
N ALA A 29 -13.31 2.06 -15.70
CA ALA A 29 -13.89 3.30 -15.19
C ALA A 29 -15.07 3.83 -16.04
N ASN A 30 -15.51 3.09 -17.06
CA ASN A 30 -16.57 3.44 -18.01
C ASN A 30 -16.38 4.83 -18.65
N CYS A 31 -15.13 5.19 -18.95
CA CYS A 31 -14.79 6.47 -19.54
C CYS A 31 -14.71 6.37 -21.07
N LYS A 32 -15.39 7.30 -21.77
CA LYS A 32 -15.44 7.32 -23.24
C LYS A 32 -14.11 7.66 -23.91
N THR A 33 -13.24 8.42 -23.25
CA THR A 33 -11.95 8.86 -23.81
C THR A 33 -10.86 8.88 -22.74
N MET A 34 -9.62 8.70 -23.17
CA MET A 34 -8.45 8.73 -22.29
C MET A 34 -8.32 10.09 -21.58
N SER A 35 -8.54 11.18 -22.31
CA SER A 35 -8.52 12.52 -21.71
C SER A 35 -9.59 12.70 -20.63
N HIS A 36 -10.78 12.12 -20.78
CA HIS A 36 -11.80 12.16 -19.73
C HIS A 36 -11.35 11.33 -18.51
N PHE A 37 -10.86 10.11 -18.74
CA PHE A 37 -10.36 9.24 -17.69
C PHE A 37 -9.24 9.88 -16.86
N LEU A 38 -8.20 10.43 -17.51
CA LEU A 38 -7.08 11.06 -16.81
C LEU A 38 -7.50 12.28 -16.00
N ARG A 39 -8.35 13.16 -16.57
CA ARG A 39 -8.88 14.29 -15.81
C ARG A 39 -9.75 13.84 -14.64
N LYS A 40 -10.56 12.80 -14.83
CA LYS A 40 -11.37 12.22 -13.77
C LYS A 40 -10.49 11.72 -12.62
N CYS A 41 -9.46 10.93 -12.95
CA CYS A 41 -8.52 10.40 -11.97
C CYS A 41 -7.78 11.50 -11.19
N VAL A 42 -7.34 12.56 -11.87
CA VAL A 42 -6.53 13.63 -11.25
C VAL A 42 -7.38 14.68 -10.53
N LEU A 43 -8.59 14.99 -11.02
CA LEU A 43 -9.40 16.08 -10.47
C LEU A 43 -10.44 15.63 -9.43
N GLU A 44 -10.92 14.38 -9.46
CA GLU A 44 -11.97 13.93 -8.54
C GLU A 44 -11.44 13.42 -7.20
N LYS A 45 -10.17 13.02 -7.12
CA LYS A 45 -9.58 12.49 -5.89
C LYS A 45 -8.36 13.29 -5.49
N GLU A 46 -8.29 13.64 -4.21
CA GLU A 46 -7.07 14.15 -3.60
C GLU A 46 -6.00 13.05 -3.61
N ILE A 47 -4.78 13.43 -3.96
CA ILE A 47 -3.63 12.53 -3.90
C ILE A 47 -3.09 12.61 -2.48
N TYR A 48 -3.38 11.59 -1.67
CA TYR A 48 -2.81 11.45 -0.33
C TYR A 48 -1.46 10.76 -0.41
N VAL A 49 -0.42 11.44 0.05
CA VAL A 49 0.86 10.81 0.38
C VAL A 49 0.74 10.37 1.83
N VAL A 50 0.47 9.08 2.04
CA VAL A 50 0.37 8.52 3.38
C VAL A 50 1.77 8.10 3.82
N ASP A 51 2.24 8.67 4.93
CA ASP A 51 3.42 8.16 5.59
C ASP A 51 3.09 6.80 6.24
N LEU A 52 3.77 5.76 5.78
CA LEU A 52 3.60 4.40 6.28
C LEU A 52 4.62 4.04 7.35
N GLU A 53 5.54 4.93 7.70
CA GLU A 53 6.53 4.73 8.76
C GLU A 53 5.88 4.35 10.11
N PRO A 54 4.80 5.01 10.56
CA PRO A 54 4.12 4.63 11.81
C PRO A 54 3.55 3.20 11.77
N PHE A 55 3.03 2.77 10.61
CA PHE A 55 2.49 1.43 10.44
C PHE A 55 3.60 0.37 10.42
N ARG A 56 4.78 0.69 9.87
CA ARG A 56 5.95 -0.19 9.92
C ARG A 56 6.45 -0.37 11.34
N ASN A 57 6.50 0.71 12.12
CA ASN A 57 6.87 0.66 13.54
C ASN A 57 5.87 -0.18 14.34
N LEU A 58 4.57 0.02 14.10
CA LEU A 58 3.53 -0.81 14.72
C LEU A 58 3.65 -2.29 14.33
N GLN A 59 3.92 -2.58 13.06
CA GLN A 59 4.13 -3.95 12.58
C GLN A 59 5.33 -4.60 13.26
N TRP A 60 6.44 -3.87 13.43
CA TRP A 60 7.62 -4.37 14.13
C TRP A 60 7.31 -4.70 15.59
N LEU A 61 6.65 -3.79 16.32
CA LEU A 61 6.23 -4.02 17.69
C LEU A 61 5.31 -5.23 17.82
N LEU A 62 4.35 -5.37 16.90
CA LEU A 62 3.42 -6.50 16.89
C LEU A 62 4.14 -7.82 16.59
N SER A 63 5.11 -7.81 15.67
CA SER A 63 5.94 -8.97 15.37
C SER A 63 6.72 -9.43 16.59
N ASN A 64 7.33 -8.50 17.34
CA ASN A 64 8.05 -8.81 18.57
C ASN A 64 7.13 -9.38 19.64
N ALA A 65 5.96 -8.77 19.86
CA ALA A 65 4.97 -9.27 20.80
C ALA A 65 4.50 -10.69 20.43
N THR A 66 4.21 -10.93 19.15
CA THR A 66 3.78 -12.24 18.65
C THR A 66 4.88 -13.29 18.82
N ASN A 67 6.14 -12.93 18.56
CA ASN A 67 7.29 -13.81 18.78
C ASN A 67 7.43 -14.20 20.25
N ASN A 68 7.31 -13.25 21.17
CA ASN A 68 7.38 -13.50 22.60
C ASN A 68 6.24 -14.42 23.07
N ILE A 69 5.01 -14.19 22.61
CA ILE A 69 3.87 -15.09 22.89
C ILE A 69 4.14 -16.51 22.37
N ASN A 70 4.69 -16.64 21.16
CA ASN A 70 5.04 -17.94 20.61
C ASN A 70 6.14 -18.66 21.40
N GLN A 71 7.12 -17.92 21.94
CA GLN A 71 8.15 -18.49 22.81
C GLN A 71 7.55 -18.97 24.14
N ILE A 72 6.66 -18.18 24.75
CA ILE A 72 5.91 -18.58 25.95
C ILE A 72 5.12 -19.86 25.69
N ALA A 73 4.35 -19.90 24.60
CA ALA A 73 3.56 -21.07 24.23
C ALA A 73 4.44 -22.31 24.03
N LYS A 74 5.59 -22.17 23.36
CA LYS A 74 6.56 -23.27 23.19
C LYS A 74 7.11 -23.77 24.52
N ALA A 75 7.54 -22.88 25.42
CA ALA A 75 8.05 -23.24 26.73
C ALA A 75 6.99 -23.98 27.54
N THR A 76 5.80 -23.39 27.70
CA THR A 76 4.68 -24.01 28.43
C THR A 76 4.27 -25.36 27.85
N ASN A 77 4.22 -25.51 26.51
CA ASN A 77 3.88 -26.78 25.88
C ASN A 77 4.97 -27.86 26.02
N THR A 78 6.24 -27.47 26.19
CA THR A 78 7.36 -28.42 26.26
C THR A 78 7.66 -28.86 27.69
N THR A 79 7.68 -27.93 28.64
CA THR A 79 8.15 -28.16 30.02
C THR A 79 7.06 -27.95 31.07
N GLY A 80 5.93 -27.33 30.71
CA GLY A 80 4.87 -26.94 31.64
C GLY A 80 5.21 -25.76 32.55
N VAL A 81 6.45 -25.25 32.52
CA VAL A 81 6.96 -24.15 33.34
C VAL A 81 7.89 -23.26 32.54
N ILE A 82 7.88 -21.95 32.80
CA ILE A 82 8.74 -20.99 32.11
C ILE A 82 9.94 -20.68 32.99
N TYR A 83 11.15 -20.91 32.49
CA TYR A 83 12.39 -20.65 33.21
C TYR A 83 12.89 -19.23 32.99
N LYS A 84 13.69 -18.72 33.95
CA LYS A 84 14.20 -17.34 33.93
C LYS A 84 15.05 -17.01 32.69
N ASN A 85 15.86 -17.95 32.23
CA ASN A 85 16.68 -17.79 31.01
C ASN A 85 15.81 -17.66 29.74
N GLU A 86 14.65 -18.31 29.69
CA GLU A 86 13.70 -18.17 28.57
C GLU A 86 13.07 -16.77 28.57
N ILE A 87 12.75 -16.23 29.75
CA ILE A 87 12.27 -14.85 29.91
C ILE A 87 13.34 -13.84 29.48
N GLU A 88 14.60 -14.07 29.85
CA GLU A 88 15.72 -13.19 29.46
C GLU A 88 15.92 -13.17 27.93
N SER A 89 15.65 -14.26 27.23
CA SER A 89 15.76 -14.33 25.77
C SER A 89 14.68 -13.55 24.99
N MET A 90 13.55 -13.22 25.64
CA MET A 90 12.42 -12.49 25.04
C MET A 90 12.60 -10.95 25.05
N ASN A 91 13.60 -10.44 25.75
CA ASN A 91 13.86 -9.01 25.91
C ASN A 91 14.87 -8.44 24.88
N ASN A 92 15.26 -9.23 23.86
CA ASN A 92 16.20 -8.83 22.80
C ASN A 92 15.51 -8.62 21.46
#